data_AF-M2QCQ9-F1
#
_entry.id   AF-M2QCQ9-F1
#
_cell.length_a   1.000
_cell.length_b   1.000
_cell.length_c   1.000
_cell.angle_alpha   90.00
_cell.angle_beta   90.00
_cell.angle_gamma   90.00
#
_symmetry.space_group_name_H-M   'P 1'
#
loop_
_entity.id
_entity.type
_entity.pdbx_description
1 polymer ?
#
loop_
_entity_poly.entity_id
_entity_poly.type
_entity_poly.pdbx_seq_one_letter_code
_entity_poly.pdbx_strand_id
1 'polypeptide(L)'
;MQPGPPYQQGPQQPYPPQGYPGYPPPGYGPPPKKSNTGLIIGIVIGAVVLLGGGGAAAFLLLSDDSGSSSSAAPTSSKKTGPPDKYTVLPTCDKIGEGVRNLPPLENPTGQRRASTSDSSVELYASDCSWREYKAPSALVTMYLAKSVEPGSGNGEGTAKAGYENAFDDGGELIPNMEKATKAAYITMSSQSQCMIRFYQGNVDGQVIVTGPDPSGVVDQKVCKENALKVAKATSRAIG
;
A
#
# COMPACT_ATOMS: atom_id res chain seq x y z
N MET A 1 -36.09 82.11 6.54
CA MET A 1 -36.70 80.92 7.16
C MET A 1 -37.25 80.05 6.05
N GLN A 2 -36.75 78.83 5.87
CA GLN A 2 -37.59 77.63 5.71
C GLN A 2 -36.69 76.37 5.74
N PRO A 3 -36.67 75.62 6.85
CA PRO A 3 -36.05 74.30 6.92
C PRO A 3 -36.84 73.29 6.07
N GLY A 4 -36.12 72.46 5.32
CA GLY A 4 -36.68 71.41 4.46
C GLY A 4 -37.39 70.28 5.24
N PRO A 5 -38.25 69.51 4.56
CA PRO A 5 -39.16 68.55 5.18
C PRO A 5 -38.44 67.34 5.80
N PRO A 6 -38.99 66.76 6.89
CA PRO A 6 -38.39 65.63 7.58
C PRO A 6 -38.55 64.32 6.79
N TYR A 7 -37.45 63.58 6.66
CA TYR A 7 -37.43 62.23 6.09
C TYR A 7 -38.10 61.24 7.06
N GLN A 8 -39.11 60.51 6.56
CA GLN A 8 -39.76 59.41 7.26
C GLN A 8 -38.82 58.19 7.38
N GLN A 9 -38.73 57.62 8.57
CA GLN A 9 -38.15 56.30 8.81
C GLN A 9 -39.16 55.20 8.41
N GLY A 10 -38.74 54.30 7.53
CA GLY A 10 -39.49 53.09 7.18
C GLY A 10 -39.37 52.00 8.27
N PRO A 11 -40.35 51.10 8.37
CA PRO A 11 -40.39 50.06 9.42
C PRO A 11 -39.30 48.99 9.21
N GLN A 12 -38.52 48.72 10.26
CA GLN A 12 -37.59 47.59 10.31
C GLN A 12 -38.35 46.27 10.38
N GLN A 13 -38.04 45.35 9.47
CA GLN A 13 -38.53 43.97 9.52
C GLN A 13 -37.72 43.12 10.52
N PRO A 14 -38.38 42.31 11.37
CA PRO A 14 -37.71 41.39 12.28
C PRO A 14 -37.08 40.19 11.55
N TYR A 15 -35.83 39.90 11.91
CA TYR A 15 -35.07 38.75 11.43
C TYR A 15 -35.60 37.45 12.08
N PRO A 16 -35.82 36.36 11.33
CA PRO A 16 -36.29 35.09 11.90
C PRO A 16 -35.17 34.37 12.69
N PRO A 17 -35.47 33.78 13.86
CA PRO A 17 -34.48 33.09 14.68
C PRO A 17 -34.04 31.75 14.06
N GLN A 18 -32.73 31.56 14.07
CA GLN A 18 -32.01 30.40 13.56
C GLN A 18 -32.12 29.23 14.54
N GLY A 19 -32.85 28.18 14.17
CA GLY A 19 -33.02 26.97 14.96
C GLY A 19 -31.77 26.09 14.95
N TYR A 20 -31.21 25.82 16.12
CA TYR A 20 -30.17 24.81 16.33
C TYR A 20 -30.79 23.41 16.45
N PRO A 21 -30.28 22.38 15.76
CA PRO A 21 -30.70 21.00 15.97
C PRO A 21 -30.26 20.49 17.36
N GLY A 22 -31.24 20.06 18.16
CA GLY A 22 -31.05 19.52 19.51
C GLY A 22 -30.42 18.13 19.52
N TYR A 23 -29.54 17.92 20.49
CA TYR A 23 -28.88 16.64 20.78
C TYR A 23 -29.85 15.69 21.51
N PRO A 24 -30.05 14.44 21.05
CA PRO A 24 -30.91 13.48 21.74
C PRO A 24 -30.25 12.97 23.05
N PRO A 25 -31.04 12.65 24.08
CA PRO A 25 -30.52 12.17 25.37
C PRO A 25 -29.84 10.80 25.23
N PRO A 26 -28.78 10.52 26.01
CA PRO A 26 -28.03 9.27 25.93
C PRO A 26 -28.89 8.07 26.35
N GLY A 27 -29.32 7.28 25.36
CA GLY A 27 -29.96 5.99 25.55
C GLY A 27 -28.94 4.94 25.97
N TYR A 28 -29.34 4.09 26.93
CA TYR A 28 -28.59 2.92 27.35
C TYR A 28 -28.28 2.02 26.15
N GLY A 29 -26.99 1.84 25.87
CA GLY A 29 -26.51 0.97 24.82
C GLY A 29 -26.83 -0.52 25.07
N PRO A 30 -26.79 -1.35 24.02
CA PRO A 30 -27.00 -2.79 24.13
C PRO A 30 -25.97 -3.44 25.08
N PRO A 31 -26.34 -4.53 25.78
CA PRO A 31 -25.47 -5.14 26.78
C PRO A 31 -24.12 -5.56 26.18
N PRO A 32 -23.01 -5.38 26.91
CA PRO A 32 -21.68 -5.70 26.41
C PRO A 32 -21.61 -7.17 26.01
N LYS A 33 -21.19 -7.43 24.77
CA LYS A 33 -20.93 -8.78 24.28
C LYS A 33 -19.82 -9.39 25.14
N LYS A 34 -20.15 -10.50 25.81
CA LYS A 34 -19.20 -11.26 26.62
C LYS A 34 -18.02 -11.67 25.74
N SER A 35 -16.84 -11.14 26.03
CA SER A 35 -15.65 -11.45 25.27
C SER A 35 -15.08 -12.80 25.71
N ASN A 36 -14.92 -13.70 24.74
CA ASN A 36 -14.21 -14.97 24.95
C ASN A 36 -12.68 -14.78 24.91
N THR A 37 -12.20 -13.54 25.00
CA THR A 37 -10.77 -13.20 24.94
C THR A 37 -9.98 -13.97 26.01
N GLY A 38 -10.52 -14.11 27.22
CA GLY A 38 -9.87 -14.91 28.27
C GLY A 38 -9.78 -16.40 27.93
N LEU A 39 -10.80 -16.97 27.29
CA LEU A 39 -10.79 -18.36 26.83
C LEU A 39 -9.78 -18.56 25.69
N ILE A 40 -9.76 -17.64 24.73
CA ILE A 40 -8.85 -17.69 23.58
C ILE A 40 -7.40 -17.59 24.07
N ILE A 41 -7.11 -16.64 24.97
CA ILE A 41 -5.77 -16.51 25.56
C ILE A 41 -5.40 -17.79 26.33
N GLY A 42 -6.33 -18.37 27.10
CA GLY A 42 -6.10 -19.64 27.80
C GLY A 42 -5.76 -20.79 26.85
N ILE A 43 -6.49 -20.91 25.73
CA ILE A 43 -6.22 -21.94 24.71
C ILE A 43 -4.88 -21.69 24.02
N VAL A 44 -4.54 -20.44 23.68
CA VAL A 44 -3.27 -20.10 23.03
C VAL A 44 -2.10 -20.42 23.96
N ILE A 45 -2.19 -20.05 25.25
CA ILE A 45 -1.15 -20.40 26.23
C ILE A 45 -1.06 -21.92 26.40
N GLY A 46 -2.19 -22.62 26.51
CA GLY A 46 -2.21 -24.08 26.59
C GLY A 46 -1.58 -24.76 25.37
N ALA A 47 -1.87 -24.26 24.16
CA ALA A 47 -1.28 -24.76 22.93
C ALA A 47 0.23 -24.48 22.85
N VAL A 48 0.68 -23.29 23.26
CA VAL A 48 2.10 -22.95 23.33
C VAL A 48 2.83 -23.81 24.36
N VAL A 49 2.22 -24.09 25.51
CA VAL A 49 2.80 -24.97 26.54
C VAL A 49 2.79 -26.43 26.08
N LEU A 50 1.81 -26.89 25.31
CA LEU A 50 1.82 -28.24 24.74
C LEU A 50 2.86 -28.40 23.63
N LEU A 51 2.97 -27.40 22.74
CA LEU A 51 3.96 -27.40 21.65
C LEU A 51 5.39 -27.18 22.17
N GLY A 52 5.57 -26.34 23.19
CA GLY A 52 6.88 -26.08 23.83
C GLY A 52 7.27 -27.12 24.89
N GLY A 53 6.30 -27.59 25.69
CA GLY A 53 6.51 -28.54 26.78
C GLY A 53 6.66 -29.99 26.31
N GLY A 54 5.99 -30.38 25.22
CA GLY A 54 6.20 -31.70 24.59
C GLY A 54 7.63 -31.89 24.07
N GLY A 55 8.26 -30.82 23.57
CA GLY A 55 9.65 -30.84 23.13
C GLY A 55 10.67 -30.95 24.27
N ALA A 56 10.41 -30.28 25.41
CA ALA A 56 11.31 -30.31 26.56
C ALA A 56 11.31 -31.67 27.28
N ALA A 57 10.15 -32.34 27.38
CA ALA A 57 10.06 -33.67 27.99
C ALA A 57 10.74 -34.75 27.14
N ALA A 58 10.64 -34.67 25.81
CA ALA A 58 11.36 -35.56 24.90
C ALA A 58 12.88 -35.32 24.92
N PHE A 59 13.34 -34.08 25.13
CA PHE A 59 14.78 -33.77 25.21
C PHE A 59 15.40 -34.24 26.53
N LEU A 60 14.67 -34.14 27.66
CA LEU A 60 15.17 -34.61 28.96
C LEU A 60 15.17 -36.14 29.12
N LEU A 61 14.26 -36.86 28.45
CA LEU A 61 14.25 -38.34 28.47
C LEU A 61 15.29 -38.98 27.54
N LEU A 62 15.87 -38.24 26.59
CA LEU A 62 16.94 -38.73 25.70
C LEU A 62 18.36 -38.34 26.15
N SER A 63 18.52 -37.61 27.26
CA SER A 63 19.82 -37.04 27.68
C SER A 63 20.52 -37.81 28.81
N ASP A 64 20.03 -38.99 29.19
CA ASP A 64 20.70 -39.85 30.18
C ASP A 64 21.60 -40.88 29.47
N ASP A 65 22.58 -40.39 28.71
CA ASP A 65 23.86 -41.11 28.62
C ASP A 65 25.01 -40.13 28.39
N SER A 66 26.04 -40.38 29.17
CA SER A 66 27.25 -39.61 29.41
C SER A 66 28.04 -39.19 28.16
N GLY A 67 28.39 -37.91 28.07
CA GLY A 67 29.35 -37.43 27.08
C GLY A 67 29.48 -35.92 27.00
N SER A 68 30.46 -35.37 27.71
CA SER A 68 30.92 -33.99 27.59
C SER A 68 31.11 -33.60 26.11
N SER A 69 30.20 -32.80 25.56
CA SER A 69 30.36 -32.18 24.26
C SER A 69 29.94 -30.72 24.37
N SER A 70 30.88 -29.84 24.06
CA SER A 70 30.67 -28.39 24.03
C SER A 70 29.48 -28.09 23.12
N SER A 71 28.41 -27.54 23.69
CA SER A 71 27.35 -26.86 22.94
C SER A 71 27.98 -25.72 22.15
N ALA A 72 28.32 -25.99 20.89
CA ALA A 72 28.55 -24.94 19.92
C ALA A 72 27.27 -24.12 19.83
N ALA A 73 27.38 -22.81 20.07
CA ALA A 73 26.28 -21.88 19.87
C ALA A 73 25.71 -22.08 18.44
N PRO A 74 24.37 -21.97 18.25
CA PRO A 74 23.80 -22.06 16.92
C PRO A 74 24.47 -20.99 16.06
N THR A 75 25.24 -21.42 15.07
CA THR A 75 25.78 -20.53 14.06
C THR A 75 24.57 -19.98 13.33
N SER A 76 24.33 -18.67 13.43
CA SER A 76 23.26 -18.00 12.71
C SER A 76 23.50 -18.24 11.22
N SER A 77 22.78 -19.20 10.65
CA SER A 77 22.90 -19.56 9.25
C SER A 77 22.50 -18.35 8.44
N LYS A 78 23.48 -17.74 7.75
CA LYS A 78 23.28 -16.63 6.83
C LYS A 78 22.12 -16.96 5.88
N LYS A 79 21.06 -16.17 5.92
CA LYS A 79 19.91 -16.36 5.03
C LYS A 79 20.41 -16.23 3.59
N THR A 80 20.12 -17.23 2.76
CA THR A 80 20.52 -17.26 1.36
C THR A 80 19.27 -17.16 0.49
N GLY A 81 19.30 -16.28 -0.50
CA GLY A 81 18.23 -16.03 -1.46
C GLY A 81 18.77 -15.32 -2.71
N PRO A 82 17.89 -14.88 -3.62
CA PRO A 82 18.30 -14.14 -4.80
C PRO A 82 19.03 -12.84 -4.41
N PRO A 83 20.08 -12.43 -5.15
CA PRO A 83 20.64 -11.10 -5.01
C PRO A 83 19.65 -10.03 -5.49
N ASP A 84 19.75 -8.83 -4.94
CA ASP A 84 18.98 -7.67 -5.42
C ASP A 84 19.34 -7.39 -6.89
N LYS A 85 18.31 -7.29 -7.74
CA LYS A 85 18.50 -7.08 -9.18
C LYS A 85 18.76 -5.61 -9.52
N TYR A 86 18.15 -4.69 -8.78
CA TYR A 86 18.21 -3.24 -9.04
C TYR A 86 18.77 -2.48 -7.84
N THR A 87 19.45 -1.38 -8.14
CA THR A 87 20.07 -0.48 -7.17
C THR A 87 19.50 0.94 -7.22
N VAL A 88 18.75 1.28 -8.28
CA VAL A 88 18.15 2.59 -8.52
C VAL A 88 16.84 2.44 -9.28
N LEU A 89 15.87 3.31 -8.98
CA LEU A 89 14.60 3.43 -9.70
C LEU A 89 14.77 4.33 -10.94
N PRO A 90 14.03 4.09 -12.04
CA PRO A 90 14.05 4.97 -13.19
C PRO A 90 13.47 6.36 -12.85
N THR A 91 13.86 7.37 -13.62
CA THR A 91 13.24 8.70 -13.54
C THR A 91 11.84 8.67 -14.14
N CYS A 92 10.99 9.61 -13.70
CA CYS A 92 9.65 9.75 -14.24
C CYS A 92 9.67 10.08 -15.74
N ASP A 93 10.59 10.93 -16.22
CA ASP A 93 10.71 11.26 -17.64
C ASP A 93 10.94 10.00 -18.50
N LYS A 94 11.83 9.10 -18.06
CA LYS A 94 12.13 7.85 -18.75
C LYS A 94 10.90 6.94 -18.88
N ILE A 95 10.02 6.93 -17.87
CA ILE A 95 8.75 6.19 -17.93
C ILE A 95 7.82 6.88 -18.94
N GLY A 96 7.73 8.21 -18.87
CA GLY A 96 6.84 9.03 -19.70
C GLY A 96 7.15 8.92 -21.20
N GLU A 97 8.42 8.87 -21.59
CA GLU A 97 8.87 8.64 -22.97
C GLU A 97 8.29 7.35 -23.59
N GLY A 98 7.98 6.36 -22.76
CA GLY A 98 7.42 5.07 -23.17
C GLY A 98 5.90 5.06 -23.38
N VAL A 99 5.20 6.16 -23.12
CA VAL A 99 3.74 6.25 -23.18
C VAL A 99 3.30 7.49 -23.97
N ARG A 100 2.52 7.27 -25.03
CA ARG A 100 1.99 8.37 -25.85
C ARG A 100 0.84 9.07 -25.14
N ASN A 101 0.75 10.39 -25.33
CA ASN A 101 -0.37 11.23 -24.86
C ASN A 101 -0.59 11.18 -23.34
N LEU A 102 0.48 11.03 -22.56
CA LEU A 102 0.39 11.35 -21.14
C LEU A 102 0.18 12.86 -20.96
N PRO A 103 -0.60 13.28 -19.95
CA PRO A 103 -0.60 14.67 -19.52
C PRO A 103 0.81 15.14 -19.11
N PRO A 104 1.01 16.45 -18.88
CA PRO A 104 2.26 16.96 -18.33
C PRO A 104 2.64 16.26 -17.02
N LEU A 105 3.94 15.99 -16.86
CA LEU A 105 4.51 15.46 -15.63
C LEU A 105 4.49 16.55 -14.55
N GLU A 106 3.86 16.26 -13.41
CA GLU A 106 3.86 17.12 -12.23
C GLU A 106 5.07 16.82 -11.34
N ASN A 107 5.87 17.85 -11.06
CA ASN A 107 6.90 17.92 -10.00
C ASN A 107 7.47 16.54 -9.60
N PRO A 108 8.26 15.88 -10.46
CA PRO A 108 8.70 14.52 -10.21
C PRO A 108 9.53 14.48 -8.94
N THR A 109 9.07 13.67 -7.97
CA THR A 109 9.91 13.33 -6.83
C THR A 109 10.84 12.22 -7.28
N GLY A 110 12.13 12.55 -7.40
CA GLY A 110 13.15 11.56 -7.63
C GLY A 110 13.17 10.50 -6.53
N GLN A 111 14.04 9.51 -6.66
CA GLN A 111 14.17 8.48 -5.64
C GLN A 111 14.47 9.09 -4.26
N ARG A 112 13.65 8.75 -3.28
CA ARG A 112 13.77 9.17 -1.88
C ARG A 112 13.76 7.96 -0.95
N ARG A 113 14.44 8.05 0.19
CA ARG A 113 14.37 6.99 1.20
C ARG A 113 12.96 6.95 1.79
N ALA A 114 12.36 5.77 1.87
CA ALA A 114 11.09 5.52 2.51
C ALA A 114 11.31 4.83 3.86
N SER A 115 10.39 5.05 4.80
CA SER A 115 10.39 4.32 6.07
C SER A 115 9.84 2.91 5.87
N THR A 116 10.38 1.96 6.63
CA THR A 116 9.89 0.58 6.71
C THR A 116 10.13 0.07 8.13
N SER A 117 9.25 -0.81 8.61
CA SER A 117 9.45 -1.55 9.86
C SER A 117 10.32 -2.79 9.68
N ASP A 118 10.56 -3.20 8.43
CA ASP A 118 11.42 -4.32 8.09
C ASP A 118 12.89 -3.87 8.15
N SER A 119 13.58 -4.25 9.23
CA SER A 119 15.00 -3.94 9.44
C SER A 119 15.94 -4.72 8.50
N SER A 120 15.42 -5.66 7.72
CA SER A 120 16.19 -6.49 6.80
C SER A 120 16.35 -5.86 5.41
N VAL A 121 15.67 -4.74 5.14
CA VAL A 121 15.75 -3.99 3.89
C VAL A 121 15.87 -2.48 4.10
N GLU A 122 16.53 -1.81 3.15
CA GLU A 122 16.38 -0.38 2.95
C GLU A 122 15.32 -0.11 1.87
N LEU A 123 14.33 0.71 2.18
CA LEU A 123 13.27 1.04 1.23
C LEU A 123 13.50 2.41 0.60
N TYR A 124 13.33 2.48 -0.71
CA TYR A 124 13.34 3.72 -1.47
C TYR A 124 12.04 3.82 -2.28
N ALA A 125 11.49 5.01 -2.40
CA ALA A 125 10.28 5.28 -3.17
C ALA A 125 10.54 6.29 -4.29
N SER A 126 9.77 6.20 -5.36
CA SER A 126 9.64 7.25 -6.36
C SER A 126 8.20 7.32 -6.82
N ASP A 127 7.68 8.54 -6.90
CA ASP A 127 6.28 8.83 -7.25
C ASP A 127 6.27 9.74 -8.49
N CYS A 128 5.61 9.27 -9.54
CA CYS A 128 5.46 9.96 -10.82
C CYS A 128 3.99 10.24 -11.11
N SER A 129 3.64 11.51 -11.34
CA SER A 129 2.26 11.96 -11.52
C SER A 129 2.14 12.70 -12.85
N TRP A 130 1.36 12.18 -13.79
CA TRP A 130 1.01 12.88 -15.04
C TRP A 130 -0.44 13.30 -14.96
N ARG A 131 -0.68 14.61 -14.85
CA ARG A 131 -2.04 15.17 -14.67
C ARG A 131 -2.23 16.46 -15.43
N GLU A 132 -3.48 16.68 -15.80
CA GLU A 132 -3.98 17.93 -16.34
C GLU A 132 -5.45 18.06 -15.92
N TYR A 133 -5.90 19.30 -15.69
CA TYR A 133 -7.27 19.55 -15.26
C TYR A 133 -8.28 19.02 -16.28
N LYS A 134 -9.25 18.21 -15.82
CA LYS A 134 -10.28 17.54 -16.64
C LYS A 134 -9.72 16.59 -17.72
N ALA A 135 -8.47 16.13 -17.57
CA ALA A 135 -7.89 15.08 -18.40
C ALA A 135 -7.73 13.78 -17.60
N PRO A 136 -7.70 12.61 -18.25
CA PRO A 136 -7.24 11.38 -17.60
C PRO A 136 -5.83 11.56 -17.03
N SER A 137 -5.53 10.89 -15.92
CA SER A 137 -4.23 10.97 -15.26
C SER A 137 -3.61 9.60 -15.02
N ALA A 138 -2.29 9.59 -14.86
CA ALA A 138 -1.53 8.42 -14.45
C ALA A 138 -0.69 8.73 -13.22
N LEU A 139 -0.73 7.84 -12.23
CA LEU A 139 0.15 7.83 -11.07
C LEU A 139 0.94 6.52 -11.09
N VAL A 140 2.25 6.62 -10.98
CA VAL A 140 3.15 5.47 -10.80
C VAL A 140 3.88 5.66 -9.48
N THR A 141 3.73 4.70 -8.58
CA THR A 141 4.51 4.62 -7.35
C THR A 141 5.37 3.37 -7.43
N MET A 142 6.67 3.53 -7.23
CA MET A 142 7.62 2.43 -7.20
C MET A 142 8.32 2.38 -5.86
N TYR A 143 8.49 1.18 -5.32
CA TYR A 143 9.28 0.89 -4.14
C TYR A 143 10.43 -0.04 -4.51
N LEU A 144 11.66 0.42 -4.24
CA LEU A 144 12.88 -0.37 -4.35
C LEU A 144 13.29 -0.84 -2.95
N ALA A 145 13.24 -2.14 -2.71
CA ALA A 145 13.71 -2.75 -1.48
C ALA A 145 15.13 -3.29 -1.69
N LYS A 146 16.11 -2.76 -0.97
CA LYS A 146 17.49 -3.25 -1.00
C LYS A 146 17.74 -4.11 0.22
N SER A 147 18.13 -5.35 0.04
CA SER A 147 18.55 -6.24 1.11
C SER A 147 19.71 -5.62 1.89
N VAL A 148 19.55 -5.48 3.22
CA VAL A 148 20.65 -5.03 4.10
C VAL A 148 21.78 -6.06 4.09
N GLU A 149 21.42 -7.35 4.06
CA GLU A 149 22.36 -8.44 3.84
C GLU A 149 22.34 -8.86 2.35
N PRO A 150 23.43 -8.62 1.59
CA PRO A 150 23.48 -8.99 0.18
C PRO A 150 23.28 -10.49 -0.04
N GLY A 151 22.40 -10.86 -0.98
CA GLY A 151 22.09 -12.25 -1.30
C GLY A 151 21.18 -12.95 -0.29
N SER A 152 20.51 -12.20 0.61
CA SER A 152 19.51 -12.76 1.53
C SER A 152 18.14 -13.01 0.88
N GLY A 153 17.89 -12.42 -0.29
CA GLY A 153 16.58 -12.44 -0.96
C GLY A 153 15.53 -11.54 -0.31
N ASN A 154 15.89 -10.73 0.69
CA ASN A 154 14.93 -9.89 1.40
C ASN A 154 14.31 -8.83 0.47
N GLY A 155 15.11 -8.17 -0.38
CA GLY A 155 14.62 -7.17 -1.32
C GLY A 155 13.54 -7.69 -2.27
N GLU A 156 13.79 -8.81 -2.96
CA GLU A 156 12.76 -9.46 -3.80
C GLU A 156 11.58 -9.98 -2.97
N GLY A 157 11.85 -10.54 -1.78
CA GLY A 157 10.79 -10.98 -0.86
C GLY A 157 9.83 -9.85 -0.48
N THR A 158 10.35 -8.67 -0.12
CA THR A 158 9.56 -7.49 0.21
C THR A 158 8.74 -7.02 -0.99
N ALA A 159 9.35 -6.94 -2.18
CA ALA A 159 8.65 -6.50 -3.38
C ALA A 159 7.51 -7.47 -3.78
N LYS A 160 7.80 -8.77 -3.71
CA LYS A 160 6.82 -9.84 -3.95
C LYS A 160 5.67 -9.78 -2.94
N ALA A 161 5.95 -9.58 -1.65
CA ALA A 161 4.92 -9.48 -0.63
C ALA A 161 3.98 -8.28 -0.88
N GLY A 162 4.51 -7.15 -1.34
CA GLY A 162 3.69 -5.99 -1.74
C GLY A 162 2.68 -6.35 -2.85
N TYR A 163 3.12 -7.10 -3.85
CA TYR A 163 2.24 -7.62 -4.89
C TYR A 163 1.21 -8.62 -4.38
N GLU A 164 1.63 -9.64 -3.61
CA GLU A 164 0.76 -10.72 -3.13
C GLU A 164 -0.35 -10.17 -2.23
N ASN A 165 -0.02 -9.26 -1.31
CA ASN A 165 -1.01 -8.61 -0.44
C ASN A 165 -2.11 -7.89 -1.23
N ALA A 166 -1.76 -7.22 -2.34
CA ALA A 166 -2.76 -6.54 -3.17
C ALA A 166 -3.54 -7.51 -4.06
N PHE A 167 -2.91 -8.61 -4.48
CA PHE A 167 -3.54 -9.61 -5.33
C PHE A 167 -4.59 -10.43 -4.57
N ASP A 168 -4.33 -10.75 -3.30
CA ASP A 168 -5.23 -11.55 -2.46
C ASP A 168 -6.58 -10.84 -2.20
N ASP A 169 -6.64 -9.52 -2.33
CA ASP A 169 -7.85 -8.70 -2.24
C ASP A 169 -8.75 -8.78 -3.51
N GLY A 170 -8.41 -9.64 -4.47
CA GLY A 170 -9.23 -9.90 -5.67
C GLY A 170 -8.60 -9.40 -6.97
N GLY A 171 -7.35 -9.79 -7.23
CA GLY A 171 -6.62 -9.45 -8.44
C GLY A 171 -6.89 -10.37 -9.64
N GLU A 172 -6.73 -9.83 -10.85
CA GLU A 172 -6.77 -10.57 -12.11
C GLU A 172 -5.36 -10.59 -12.74
N LEU A 173 -4.78 -11.78 -12.93
CA LEU A 173 -3.41 -11.92 -13.45
C LEU A 173 -3.25 -11.31 -14.84
N ILE A 174 -2.13 -10.61 -15.04
CA ILE A 174 -1.70 -10.12 -16.35
C ILE A 174 -0.57 -11.02 -16.84
N PRO A 175 -0.80 -11.85 -17.88
CA PRO A 175 0.17 -12.87 -18.29
C PRO A 175 1.42 -12.31 -18.99
N ASN A 176 1.38 -11.09 -19.53
CA ASN A 176 2.49 -10.53 -20.32
C ASN A 176 2.80 -9.07 -19.97
N MET A 177 3.83 -8.88 -19.14
CA MET A 177 4.28 -7.60 -18.61
C MET A 177 5.73 -7.24 -18.95
N GLU A 178 6.21 -7.71 -20.10
CA GLU A 178 7.57 -7.43 -20.59
C GLU A 178 8.66 -8.03 -19.69
N LYS A 179 9.07 -7.31 -18.62
CA LYS A 179 10.17 -7.67 -17.72
C LYS A 179 9.72 -7.98 -16.31
N ALA A 180 8.47 -7.68 -15.96
CA ALA A 180 7.97 -7.94 -14.61
C ALA A 180 7.85 -9.45 -14.34
N THR A 181 8.14 -9.85 -13.11
CA THR A 181 8.05 -11.24 -12.67
C THR A 181 6.58 -11.68 -12.57
N LYS A 182 5.73 -10.83 -11.97
CA LYS A 182 4.26 -10.97 -12.00
C LYS A 182 3.60 -9.60 -12.03
N ALA A 183 2.39 -9.56 -12.55
CA ALA A 183 1.49 -8.42 -12.38
C ALA A 183 0.03 -8.86 -12.40
N ALA A 184 -0.82 -7.96 -11.93
CA ALA A 184 -2.26 -8.14 -11.92
C ALA A 184 -2.98 -6.80 -12.00
N TYR A 185 -4.18 -6.82 -12.58
CA TYR A 185 -5.17 -5.80 -12.31
C TYR A 185 -5.67 -5.97 -10.88
N ILE A 186 -5.67 -4.89 -10.11
CA ILE A 186 -6.14 -4.90 -8.72
C ILE A 186 -7.53 -4.30 -8.67
N THR A 187 -8.44 -4.97 -7.96
CA THR A 187 -9.80 -4.47 -7.76
C THR A 187 -9.77 -3.21 -6.90
N MET A 188 -10.43 -2.15 -7.38
CA MET A 188 -10.58 -0.90 -6.64
C MET A 188 -12.06 -0.69 -6.28
N SER A 189 -12.31 -0.03 -5.16
CA SER A 189 -13.67 0.40 -4.80
C SER A 189 -14.20 1.54 -5.67
N SER A 190 -13.29 2.34 -6.26
CA SER A 190 -13.65 3.45 -7.14
C SER A 190 -13.85 2.97 -8.58
N GLN A 191 -14.98 3.37 -9.17
CA GLN A 191 -15.26 3.15 -10.59
C GLN A 191 -14.62 4.18 -11.53
N SER A 192 -13.97 5.22 -10.99
CA SER A 192 -13.24 6.23 -11.76
C SER A 192 -11.78 5.85 -12.04
N GLN A 193 -11.34 4.71 -11.50
CA GLN A 193 -9.93 4.30 -11.48
C GLN A 193 -9.77 2.84 -11.88
N CYS A 194 -8.55 2.52 -12.28
CA CYS A 194 -8.06 1.16 -12.40
C CYS A 194 -6.61 1.12 -11.94
N MET A 195 -6.21 -0.03 -11.39
CA MET A 195 -4.87 -0.21 -10.84
C MET A 195 -4.23 -1.48 -11.40
N ILE A 196 -2.94 -1.39 -11.68
CA ILE A 196 -2.06 -2.53 -11.88
C ILE A 196 -1.03 -2.52 -10.76
N ARG A 197 -0.79 -3.69 -10.17
CA ARG A 197 0.38 -3.91 -9.31
C ARG A 197 1.25 -4.99 -9.92
N PHE A 198 2.56 -4.82 -9.83
CA PHE A 198 3.53 -5.75 -10.34
C PHE A 198 4.78 -5.74 -9.46
N TYR A 199 5.54 -6.83 -9.51
CA TYR A 199 6.90 -6.81 -8.98
C TYR A 199 7.87 -7.33 -10.03
N GLN A 200 9.10 -6.83 -9.95
CA GLN A 200 10.18 -7.14 -10.87
C GLN A 200 11.47 -7.15 -10.04
N GLY A 201 12.02 -8.34 -9.78
CA GLY A 201 13.11 -8.50 -8.81
C GLY A 201 12.76 -7.85 -7.47
N ASN A 202 13.62 -6.94 -7.00
CA ASN A 202 13.45 -6.20 -5.75
C ASN A 202 12.72 -4.85 -5.88
N VAL A 203 11.92 -4.68 -6.94
CA VAL A 203 11.05 -3.51 -7.15
C VAL A 203 9.58 -3.92 -7.15
N ASP A 204 8.77 -3.23 -6.34
CA ASP A 204 7.30 -3.27 -6.35
C ASP A 204 6.77 -2.01 -7.03
N GLY A 205 5.92 -2.17 -8.03
CA GLY A 205 5.37 -1.10 -8.84
C GLY A 205 3.85 -1.08 -8.78
N GLN A 206 3.29 0.08 -8.49
CA GLN A 206 1.87 0.36 -8.56
C GLN A 206 1.62 1.41 -9.63
N VAL A 207 0.63 1.14 -10.49
CA VAL A 207 0.16 2.06 -11.52
C VAL A 207 -1.32 2.28 -11.32
N ILE A 208 -1.73 3.54 -11.17
CA ILE A 208 -3.14 3.94 -11.09
C ILE A 208 -3.42 4.86 -12.26
N VAL A 209 -4.46 4.55 -13.03
CA VAL A 209 -5.00 5.46 -14.03
C VAL A 209 -6.37 5.93 -13.55
N THR A 210 -6.59 7.25 -13.62
CA THR A 210 -7.86 7.88 -13.23
C THR A 210 -8.47 8.56 -14.44
N GLY A 211 -9.80 8.49 -14.57
CA GLY A 211 -10.54 9.24 -15.59
C GLY A 211 -10.47 10.76 -15.44
N PRO A 212 -11.05 11.51 -16.40
CA PRO A 212 -11.09 12.96 -16.36
C PRO A 212 -11.98 13.52 -15.24
N ASP A 213 -12.97 12.73 -14.79
CA ASP A 213 -13.78 13.00 -13.60
C ASP A 213 -13.44 11.97 -12.51
N PRO A 214 -12.79 12.38 -11.41
CA PRO A 214 -12.40 11.46 -10.33
C PRO A 214 -13.60 10.93 -9.54
N SER A 215 -14.77 11.56 -9.64
CA SER A 215 -16.03 11.12 -9.03
C SER A 215 -16.93 10.33 -9.98
N GLY A 216 -16.55 10.26 -11.26
CA GLY A 216 -17.34 9.64 -12.30
C GLY A 216 -17.14 8.13 -12.43
N VAL A 217 -17.66 7.58 -13.52
CA VAL A 217 -17.43 6.20 -13.94
C VAL A 217 -16.59 6.24 -15.21
N VAL A 218 -15.53 5.44 -15.28
CA VAL A 218 -14.74 5.26 -16.51
C VAL A 218 -15.11 3.96 -17.20
N ASP A 219 -14.89 3.92 -18.52
CA ASP A 219 -14.81 2.64 -19.23
C ASP A 219 -13.62 1.85 -18.67
N GLN A 220 -13.95 0.81 -17.91
CA GLN A 220 -12.97 -0.03 -17.22
C GLN A 220 -12.03 -0.76 -18.19
N LYS A 221 -12.48 -1.08 -19.40
CA LYS A 221 -11.63 -1.69 -20.42
C LYS A 221 -10.58 -0.70 -20.90
N VAL A 222 -11.00 0.51 -21.27
CA VAL A 222 -10.09 1.58 -21.72
C VAL A 222 -9.13 1.98 -20.61
N CYS A 223 -9.62 2.07 -19.37
CA CYS A 223 -8.78 2.34 -18.21
C CYS A 223 -7.69 1.27 -18.06
N LYS A 224 -8.08 -0.01 -18.00
CA LYS A 224 -7.15 -1.15 -17.86
C LYS A 224 -6.12 -1.20 -18.99
N GLU A 225 -6.50 -0.89 -20.23
CA GLU A 225 -5.58 -0.81 -21.36
C GLU A 225 -4.55 0.33 -21.20
N ASN A 226 -4.98 1.50 -20.73
CA ASN A 226 -4.08 2.62 -20.48
C ASN A 226 -3.15 2.37 -19.29
N ALA A 227 -3.67 1.80 -18.19
CA ALA A 227 -2.86 1.36 -17.07
C ALA A 227 -1.80 0.34 -17.50
N LEU A 228 -2.16 -0.59 -18.39
CA LEU A 228 -1.23 -1.59 -18.92
C LEU A 228 -0.11 -0.96 -19.76
N LYS A 229 -0.40 0.05 -20.57
CA LYS A 229 0.63 0.79 -21.33
C LYS A 229 1.63 1.44 -20.40
N VAL A 230 1.15 2.12 -19.37
CA VAL A 230 1.99 2.77 -18.36
C VAL A 230 2.81 1.74 -17.58
N ALA A 231 2.18 0.65 -17.10
CA ALA A 231 2.86 -0.40 -16.36
C ALA A 231 3.95 -1.11 -17.19
N LYS A 232 3.72 -1.35 -18.48
CA LYS A 232 4.76 -1.88 -19.40
C LYS A 232 5.89 -0.89 -19.61
N ALA A 233 5.61 0.41 -19.75
CA ALA A 233 6.64 1.43 -19.84
C ALA A 233 7.48 1.49 -18.56
N THR A 234 6.85 1.43 -17.39
CA THR A 234 7.55 1.37 -16.10
C THR A 234 8.44 0.13 -15.98
N SER A 235 7.89 -1.06 -16.27
CA SER A 235 8.65 -2.32 -16.23
C SER A 235 9.89 -2.31 -17.15
N ARG A 236 9.75 -1.76 -18.37
CA ARG A 236 10.88 -1.57 -19.29
C ARG A 236 11.89 -0.53 -18.79
N ALA A 237 11.43 0.55 -18.17
CA ALA A 237 12.30 1.60 -17.66
C ALA A 237 13.17 1.11 -16.48
N ILE A 238 12.65 0.19 -15.67
CA ILE A 238 13.36 -0.48 -14.56
C ILE A 238 14.52 -1.35 -15.07
N GLY A 239 14.29 -2.19 -16.09
CA GLY A 239 15.34 -3.02 -16.73
C GLY A 239 15.01 -4.50 -16.90
#